data_AF-A0A6P0HCW6-F1
#
_entry.id   AF-A0A6P0HCW6-F1
#
_cell.length_a   1.000
_cell.length_b   1.000
_cell.length_c   1.000
_cell.angle_alpha   90.00
_cell.angle_beta   90.00
_cell.angle_gamma   90.00
#
_symmetry.space_group_name_H-M   'P 1'
#
loop_
_entity.id
_entity.type
_entity.pdbx_description
1 polymer ?
#
loop_
_entity_poly.entity_id
_entity_poly.type
_entity_poly.pdbx_seq_one_letter_code
_entity_poly.pdbx_strand_id
1 'polypeptide(L)'
;MPDHLTVTSWDDLATALEDAERMLTPPVPVRVRWSGQWHAPALLHAWTRDEHRGDGWLGCVEYHRETTPGFAFAVGRWTPAWNIEPAEQNAPPF
;
A
#
# COMPACT_ATOMS: atom_id res chain seq x y z
N MET A 1 -5.46 10.16 -0.92
CA MET A 1 -6.83 9.63 -1.01
C MET A 1 -7.62 10.54 -1.93
N PRO A 2 -8.43 10.02 -2.88
CA PRO A 2 -9.34 10.85 -3.64
C PRO A 2 -10.45 11.39 -2.74
N ASP A 3 -10.74 12.69 -2.80
CA ASP A 3 -11.68 13.38 -1.89
C ASP A 3 -13.15 12.88 -1.98
N HIS A 4 -13.46 12.02 -2.96
CA HIS A 4 -14.81 11.53 -3.23
C HIS A 4 -15.10 10.11 -2.72
N LEU A 5 -14.14 9.44 -2.08
CA LEU A 5 -14.31 8.06 -1.59
C LEU A 5 -14.53 8.02 -0.07
N THR A 6 -15.56 7.32 0.40
CA THR A 6 -15.75 7.04 1.83
C THR A 6 -15.12 5.69 2.17
N VAL A 7 -14.10 5.68 3.04
CA VAL A 7 -13.42 4.43 3.46
C VAL A 7 -14.18 3.79 4.61
N THR A 8 -14.64 2.55 4.42
CA THR A 8 -15.59 1.87 5.32
C THR A 8 -14.95 0.86 6.26
N SER A 9 -13.72 0.41 5.98
CA SER A 9 -12.97 -0.49 6.87
C SER A 9 -11.45 -0.33 6.66
N TRP A 10 -10.74 -0.38 7.78
CA TRP A 10 -9.28 -0.39 7.91
C TRP A 10 -8.79 -1.68 8.59
N ASP A 11 -9.69 -2.60 8.96
CA ASP A 11 -9.39 -3.72 9.85
C ASP A 11 -8.37 -4.69 9.23
N ASP A 12 -8.48 -4.95 7.92
CA ASP A 12 -7.52 -5.80 7.21
C ASP A 12 -6.11 -5.19 7.20
N LEU A 13 -6.02 -3.86 7.05
CA LEU A 13 -4.73 -3.15 7.12
C LEU A 13 -4.18 -3.14 8.55
N ALA A 14 -5.02 -2.85 9.54
CA ALA A 14 -4.63 -2.84 10.94
C ALA A 14 -4.09 -4.21 11.37
N THR A 15 -4.82 -5.28 11.05
CA THR A 15 -4.41 -6.67 11.31
C THR A 15 -3.09 -6.99 10.60
N ALA A 16 -2.96 -6.61 9.32
CA ALA A 16 -1.72 -6.86 8.57
C ALA A 16 -0.49 -6.16 9.17
N LEU A 17 -0.67 -5.05 9.88
CA LEU A 17 0.43 -4.27 10.47
C LEU A 17 0.87 -4.75 11.86
N GLU A 18 0.10 -5.62 12.54
CA GLU A 18 0.47 -6.14 13.86
C GLU A 18 1.79 -6.92 13.83
N ASP A 19 2.06 -7.65 12.74
CA ASP A 19 3.26 -8.46 12.55
C ASP A 19 4.39 -7.73 11.77
N ALA A 20 4.30 -6.41 11.64
CA ALA A 20 5.28 -5.63 10.92
C ALA A 20 6.62 -5.49 11.67
N GLU A 21 7.74 -5.78 11.00
CA GLU A 21 9.08 -5.60 11.58
C GLU A 21 9.53 -4.13 11.58
N ARG A 22 9.14 -3.36 10.55
CA ARG A 22 9.56 -1.97 10.38
C ARG A 22 8.42 -1.10 9.91
N MET A 23 7.90 -0.28 10.81
CA MET A 23 6.86 0.70 10.51
C MET A 23 7.43 1.96 9.83
N LEU A 24 6.65 2.57 8.94
CA LEU A 24 6.92 3.86 8.31
C LEU A 24 5.85 4.85 8.75
N THR A 25 6.27 5.87 9.50
CA THR A 25 5.37 6.92 10.01
C THR A 25 5.94 8.30 9.65
N PRO A 26 5.27 9.08 8.78
CA PRO A 26 4.03 8.76 8.08
C PRO A 26 4.22 7.68 6.97
N PRO A 27 3.13 7.04 6.51
CA PRO A 27 3.18 6.14 5.36
C PRO A 27 3.74 6.82 4.11
N VAL A 28 4.53 6.09 3.33
CA VAL A 28 5.24 6.64 2.17
C VAL A 28 4.43 6.46 0.89
N PRO A 29 4.22 7.51 0.06
CA PRO A 29 3.57 7.37 -1.24
C PRO A 29 4.38 6.48 -2.20
N VAL A 30 3.73 5.46 -2.75
CA VAL A 30 4.32 4.49 -3.66
C VAL A 30 3.42 4.20 -4.87
N ARG A 31 3.99 3.61 -5.90
CA ARG A 31 3.28 2.84 -6.92
C ARG A 31 3.60 1.36 -6.74
N VAL A 32 2.63 0.50 -7.04
CA VAL A 32 2.74 -0.95 -6.84
C VAL A 32 2.47 -1.70 -8.13
N ARG A 33 3.28 -2.73 -8.42
CA ARG A 33 3.14 -3.55 -9.64
C ARG A 33 2.32 -4.80 -9.35
N TRP A 34 1.15 -4.94 -9.97
CA TRP A 34 0.33 -6.15 -9.94
C TRP A 34 -0.06 -6.59 -11.34
N SER A 35 -0.05 -7.91 -11.57
CA SER A 35 -0.39 -8.49 -12.89
C SER A 35 0.36 -7.83 -14.06
N GLY A 36 1.59 -7.37 -13.82
CA GLY A 36 2.44 -6.70 -14.79
C GLY A 36 2.22 -5.19 -14.95
N GLN A 37 1.16 -4.61 -14.36
CA GLN A 37 0.80 -3.19 -14.47
C GLN A 37 1.12 -2.42 -13.18
N TRP A 38 1.51 -1.15 -13.32
CA TRP A 38 1.75 -0.25 -12.18
C TRP A 38 0.47 0.46 -11.77
N HIS A 39 0.19 0.46 -10.46
CA HIS A 39 -0.99 1.08 -9.85
C HIS A 39 -0.57 2.16 -8.85
N ALA A 40 -1.23 3.31 -8.92
CA ALA A 40 -1.10 4.43 -8.01
C ALA A 40 -2.47 5.15 -7.92
N PRO A 41 -2.77 5.87 -6.82
CA PRO A 41 -1.93 6.06 -5.64
C PRO A 41 -2.00 4.88 -4.66
N ALA A 42 -0.88 4.57 -4.02
CA ALA A 42 -0.79 3.61 -2.92
C ALA A 42 0.11 4.16 -1.80
N LEU A 43 -0.05 3.67 -0.58
CA LEU A 43 0.75 4.06 0.58
C LEU A 43 1.48 2.84 1.14
N LEU A 44 2.75 3.00 1.49
CA LEU A 44 3.56 1.96 2.12
C LEU A 44 3.64 2.25 3.62
N HIS A 45 3.16 1.31 4.43
CA HIS A 45 3.03 1.46 5.87
C HIS A 45 4.13 0.74 6.64
N ALA A 46 4.62 -0.38 6.12
CA ALA A 46 5.58 -1.19 6.83
C ALA A 46 6.38 -2.14 5.93
N TRP A 47 7.44 -2.71 6.49
CA TRP A 47 8.20 -3.82 5.93
C TRP A 47 8.25 -5.02 6.89
N THR A 48 8.24 -6.22 6.32
CA THR A 48 8.52 -7.49 7.01
C THR A 48 9.37 -8.40 6.12
N ARG A 49 10.14 -9.33 6.69
CA ARG A 49 10.91 -10.30 5.91
C ARG A 49 10.07 -11.53 5.60
N ASP A 50 10.21 -12.06 4.39
CA ASP A 50 9.64 -13.34 3.99
C ASP A 50 10.76 -14.28 3.54
N GLU A 51 11.14 -15.20 4.44
CA GLU A 51 12.14 -16.24 4.19
C GLU A 51 11.60 -17.36 3.28
N HIS A 52 10.29 -17.49 3.13
CA HIS A 52 9.66 -18.57 2.36
C HIS A 52 9.57 -18.27 0.86
N ARG A 53 9.56 -17.00 0.46
CA ARG A 53 9.52 -16.56 -0.95
C ARG A 53 10.88 -16.15 -1.53
N GLY A 54 11.97 -16.50 -0.85
CA GLY A 54 13.34 -16.34 -1.35
C GLY A 54 14.10 -15.17 -0.74
N ASP A 55 14.14 -15.09 0.60
CA ASP A 55 14.93 -14.09 1.36
C ASP A 55 14.64 -12.63 0.98
N GLY A 56 13.36 -12.31 0.75
CA GLY A 56 12.93 -10.99 0.30
C GLY A 56 12.25 -10.16 1.38
N TRP A 57 12.23 -8.84 1.18
CA TRP A 57 11.37 -7.94 1.95
C TRP A 57 9.99 -7.85 1.30
N LEU A 58 8.93 -7.89 2.12
CA LEU A 58 7.56 -7.56 1.75
C LEU A 58 7.19 -6.21 2.36
N GLY A 59 6.58 -5.33 1.56
CA GLY A 59 6.00 -4.07 2.02
C GLY A 59 4.49 -4.20 2.22
N CYS A 60 3.97 -3.71 3.35
CA CYS A 60 2.54 -3.60 3.58
C CYS A 60 2.03 -2.35 2.85
N VAL A 61 1.45 -2.57 1.68
CA VAL A 61 0.95 -1.49 0.82
C VAL A 61 -0.56 -1.37 0.99
N GLU A 62 -1.01 -0.19 1.39
CA GLU A 62 -2.41 0.21 1.38
C GLU A 62 -2.81 0.68 -0.03
N TYR A 63 -3.93 0.14 -0.51
CA TYR A 63 -4.63 0.63 -1.69
C TYR A 63 -6.13 0.63 -1.46
N HIS A 64 -6.83 1.40 -2.27
CA HIS A 64 -8.27 1.58 -2.14
C HIS A 64 -8.97 0.73 -3.20
N ARG A 65 -9.88 -0.14 -2.76
CA ARG A 65 -10.77 -0.88 -3.66
C ARG A 65 -12.18 -0.32 -3.54
N GLU A 66 -12.66 0.30 -4.60
CA GLU A 66 -14.06 0.72 -4.69
C GLU A 66 -14.95 -0.52 -4.84
N THR A 67 -16.04 -0.57 -4.07
CA THR A 67 -17.03 -1.65 -4.11
C THR A 67 -18.36 -1.18 -4.67
N THR A 68 -18.68 0.10 -4.52
CA THR A 68 -19.87 0.77 -5.03
C THR A 68 -19.57 2.28 -5.12
N PRO A 69 -20.28 3.05 -5.98
CA PRO A 69 -20.00 4.47 -6.16
C PRO A 69 -19.88 5.23 -4.84
N GLY A 70 -18.70 5.81 -4.60
CA GLY A 70 -18.42 6.63 -3.41
C GLY A 70 -18.05 5.87 -2.14
N PHE A 71 -17.91 4.54 -2.19
CA PHE A 71 -17.51 3.70 -1.06
C PHE A 71 -16.34 2.79 -1.43
N ALA A 72 -15.31 2.79 -0.57
CA ALA A 72 -14.14 1.94 -0.71
C ALA A 72 -13.73 1.36 0.65
N PHE A 73 -12.77 0.43 0.62
CA PHE A 73 -12.04 0.00 1.81
C PHE A 73 -10.54 0.02 1.52
N ALA A 74 -9.76 0.28 2.56
CA ALA A 74 -8.31 0.27 2.51
C ALA A 74 -7.82 -1.16 2.69
N VAL A 75 -7.06 -1.68 1.72
CA VAL A 75 -6.53 -3.04 1.76
C VAL A 75 -5.04 -2.98 1.94
N GLY A 76 -4.55 -3.53 3.06
CA GLY A 76 -3.13 -3.81 3.26
C GLY A 76 -2.74 -5.09 2.53
N ARG A 77 -1.80 -5.02 1.59
CA ARG A 77 -1.24 -6.20 0.92
C ARG A 77 0.27 -6.24 1.05
N TRP A 78 0.76 -7.31 1.66
CA TRP A 78 2.17 -7.67 1.65
C TRP A 78 2.64 -7.95 0.22
N THR A 79 3.41 -7.02 -0.32
CA THR A 79 3.87 -7.00 -1.69
C THR A 79 5.40 -7.10 -1.74
N PRO A 80 5.99 -7.96 -2.60
CA PRO A 80 7.44 -8.04 -2.70
C PRO A 80 8.08 -6.70 -3.04
N ALA A 81 9.20 -6.37 -2.40
CA ALA A 81 9.87 -5.08 -2.53
C ALA A 81 10.15 -4.68 -3.99
N TRP A 82 10.50 -5.64 -4.86
CA TRP A 82 10.75 -5.39 -6.30
C TRP A 82 9.50 -5.00 -7.11
N ASN A 83 8.31 -5.10 -6.52
CA ASN A 83 7.05 -4.63 -7.09
C ASN A 83 6.60 -3.30 -6.47
N ILE A 84 7.44 -2.63 -5.68
CA ILE A 84 7.13 -1.38 -5.01
C ILE A 84 8.16 -0.34 -5.45
N GLU A 85 7.68 0.80 -5.93
CA GLU A 85 8.52 1.94 -6.29
C GLU A 85 7.96 3.22 -5.65
N PRO A 86 8.80 4.21 -5.32
CA PRO A 86 8.31 5.53 -4.95
C PRO A 86 7.33 6.04 -6.01
N ALA A 87 6.20 6.59 -5.58
CA ALA A 87 5.36 7.34 -6.50
C ALA A 87 6.21 8.53 -6.97
N GLU A 88 6.45 8.66 -8.27
CA GLU A 88 7.14 9.84 -8.81
C GLU A 88 6.42 11.07 -8.25
N GLN A 89 7.14 11.88 -7.48
CA GLN A 89 6.66 13.18 -7.02
C GLN A 89 6.52 14.07 -8.24
N ASN A 90 5.40 13.97 -8.96
CA ASN A 90 4.86 15.13 -9.66
C ASN A 90 4.39 16.11 -8.57
N ALA A 91 5.35 16.72 -7.89
CA ALA A 91 5.12 17.93 -7.14
C ALA A 91 4.63 18.97 -8.17
N PRO A 92 3.41 19.53 -8.05
CA PRO A 92 3.14 20.78 -8.74
C PRO A 92 4.17 21.81 -8.23
N PRO A 93 4.81 22.61 -9.11
CA PRO A 93 5.50 23.80 -8.63
C PRO A 93 4.42 24.69 -7.99
N PHE A 94 4.63 25.05 -6.73
CA PHE A 94 3.86 26.09 -6.05
C PHE A 94 3.89 27.40 -6.85
#